data_AF-A0AAV8Z8H9-F1
#
_entry.id   AF-A0AAV8Z8H9-F1
#
_cell.length_a   1.000
_cell.length_b   1.000
_cell.length_c   1.000
_cell.angle_alpha   90.00
_cell.angle_beta   90.00
_cell.angle_gamma   90.00
#
_symmetry.space_group_name_H-M   'P 1'
#
loop_
_entity.id
_entity.type
_entity.pdbx_description
1 polymer ?
#
loop_
_entity_poly.entity_id
_entity_poly.type
_entity_poly.pdbx_seq_one_letter_code
_entity_poly.pdbx_strand_id
1 'polypeptide(L)'
;MNAVKHIALSPNPQLVKLSTFRENGDVKDQPKSGRSKITQYKNIDNMLSFEENPQSTSTLVASENEVSQTTVLCILRKENYHPYKFQLVQELNEDDPDRRQQFFETMMNLCQTNPNLHQQILFSDEATFCLNGTVNRQNCSK
;
A
#
# COMPACT_ATOMS: atom_id res chain seq x y z
N MET A 1 53.36 -45.21 -1.44
CA MET A 1 51.89 -45.35 -1.33
C MET A 1 51.27 -44.04 -1.83
N ASN A 2 50.79 -44.01 -3.08
CA ASN A 2 50.22 -42.79 -3.65
C ASN A 2 48.72 -42.76 -3.37
N ALA A 3 48.26 -41.75 -2.65
CA ALA A 3 46.84 -41.53 -2.37
C ALA A 3 46.12 -41.13 -3.67
N VAL A 4 45.24 -42.01 -4.14
CA VAL A 4 44.33 -41.72 -5.26
C VAL A 4 43.30 -40.72 -4.76
N LYS A 5 43.35 -39.48 -5.25
CA LYS A 5 42.29 -38.50 -5.05
C LYS A 5 41.05 -39.00 -5.78
N HIS A 6 40.05 -39.47 -5.04
CA HIS A 6 38.73 -39.75 -5.60
C HIS A 6 38.13 -38.43 -6.12
N ILE A 7 38.09 -38.28 -7.44
CA ILE A 7 37.32 -37.22 -8.10
C ILE A 7 35.86 -37.69 -8.05
N ALA A 8 35.03 -37.01 -7.25
CA ALA A 8 33.59 -37.24 -7.31
C ALA A 8 33.08 -36.81 -8.69
N LEU A 9 32.79 -37.77 -9.56
CA LEU A 9 32.13 -37.51 -10.84
C LEU A 9 30.72 -36.99 -10.54
N SER A 10 30.41 -35.80 -11.05
CA SER A 10 29.06 -35.24 -11.00
C SER A 10 28.07 -36.23 -11.63
N PRO A 11 26.93 -36.52 -11.01
CA PRO A 11 25.99 -37.52 -11.50
C PRO A 11 25.51 -37.16 -12.92
N ASN A 12 25.48 -38.16 -13.79
CA ASN A 12 25.03 -37.99 -15.18
C ASN A 12 23.56 -37.52 -15.19
N PRO A 13 23.25 -36.34 -15.78
CA PRO A 13 21.92 -35.76 -15.72
C PRO A 13 20.83 -36.64 -16.35
N GLN A 14 21.17 -37.50 -17.31
CA GLN A 14 20.21 -38.44 -17.90
C GLN A 14 19.82 -39.55 -16.92
N LEU A 15 20.77 -40.04 -16.12
CA LEU A 15 20.51 -41.07 -15.11
C LEU A 15 19.67 -40.53 -13.95
N VAL A 16 19.91 -39.28 -13.54
CA VAL A 16 19.12 -38.59 -12.52
C VAL A 16 17.67 -38.41 -12.97
N LYS A 17 17.43 -38.02 -14.23
CA LYS A 17 16.06 -37.87 -14.75
C LYS A 17 15.30 -39.19 -14.84
N LEU A 18 16.00 -40.29 -15.17
CA LEU A 18 15.40 -41.61 -15.22
C LEU A 18 15.06 -42.12 -13.81
N SER A 19 15.92 -41.90 -12.81
CA SER A 19 15.60 -42.25 -11.42
C SER A 19 14.44 -41.44 -10.88
N THR A 20 14.41 -40.12 -11.13
CA THR A 20 13.30 -39.27 -10.70
C THR A 20 11.97 -39.67 -11.35
N PHE A 21 11.97 -40.08 -12.62
CA PHE A 21 10.77 -40.58 -13.30
C PHE A 21 10.29 -41.91 -12.72
N ARG A 22 11.21 -42.84 -12.43
CA ARG A 22 10.86 -44.14 -11.83
C ARG A 22 10.28 -44.00 -10.42
N GLU A 23 10.76 -43.02 -9.66
CA GLU A 23 10.31 -42.77 -8.28
C GLU A 23 9.01 -41.97 -8.22
N ASN A 24 8.90 -40.87 -8.99
CA ASN A 24 7.80 -39.91 -8.86
C ASN A 24 6.75 -40.01 -9.98
N GLY A 25 7.00 -40.82 -11.02
CA GLY A 25 6.13 -40.94 -12.20
C GLY A 25 6.17 -39.72 -13.14
N ASP A 26 7.00 -38.71 -12.85
CA ASP A 26 7.17 -37.50 -13.66
C ASP A 26 8.64 -37.06 -13.65
N VAL A 27 9.05 -36.33 -14.70
CA VAL A 27 10.39 -35.75 -14.87
C VAL A 27 10.43 -34.29 -14.41
N LYS A 28 9.30 -33.73 -13.95
CA LYS A 28 9.25 -32.36 -13.43
C LYS A 28 10.13 -32.19 -12.19
N ASP A 29 10.75 -31.01 -12.09
CA ASP A 29 11.49 -30.62 -10.91
C ASP A 29 10.58 -30.59 -9.69
N GLN A 30 11.01 -31.24 -8.61
CA GLN A 30 10.30 -31.21 -7.34
C GLN A 30 10.36 -29.81 -6.71
N PRO A 31 9.33 -29.40 -5.96
CA PRO A 31 9.35 -28.13 -5.26
C PRO A 31 10.53 -28.11 -4.29
N LYS A 32 11.48 -27.19 -4.53
CA LYS A 32 12.62 -26.98 -3.65
C LYS A 32 12.18 -26.17 -2.44
N SER A 33 12.72 -26.48 -1.26
CA SER A 33 12.58 -25.59 -0.10
C SER A 33 13.24 -24.26 -0.43
N GLY A 34 12.41 -23.22 -0.57
CA GLY A 34 12.87 -21.86 -0.85
C GLY A 34 13.45 -21.19 0.40
N ARG A 35 13.91 -19.94 0.23
CA ARG A 35 14.28 -19.07 1.35
C ARG A 35 13.11 -18.95 2.34
N SER A 36 13.39 -19.07 3.63
CA SER A 36 12.37 -18.87 4.67
C SER A 36 11.72 -17.49 4.53
N LYS A 37 10.39 -17.45 4.57
CA LYS A 37 9.62 -16.21 4.51
C LYS A 37 9.57 -15.58 5.91
N ILE A 38 9.28 -14.28 5.98
CA ILE A 38 8.95 -13.63 7.24
C ILE A 38 7.78 -14.37 7.90
N THR A 39 7.87 -14.53 9.22
CA THR A 39 6.83 -15.18 10.01
C THR A 39 5.53 -14.40 9.98
N GLN A 40 4.40 -15.12 10.06
CA GLN A 40 3.07 -14.51 9.98
C GLN A 40 2.84 -13.40 11.01
N TYR A 41 3.34 -13.53 12.24
CA TYR A 41 3.20 -12.49 13.27
C TYR A 41 3.83 -11.17 12.84
N LYS A 42 5.08 -11.17 12.36
CA LYS A 42 5.75 -9.95 11.88
C LYS A 42 5.01 -9.29 10.72
N ASN A 43 4.34 -10.07 9.86
CA ASN A 43 3.53 -9.49 8.79
C ASN A 43 2.34 -8.72 9.37
N ILE A 44 1.68 -9.29 10.38
CA ILE A 44 0.55 -8.65 11.07
C ILE A 44 1.03 -7.40 11.81
N ASP A 45 2.15 -7.48 12.54
CA ASP A 45 2.72 -6.35 13.26
C ASP A 45 3.03 -5.18 12.31
N ASN A 46 3.66 -5.47 11.17
CA ASN A 46 3.92 -4.47 10.14
C ASN A 46 2.63 -3.81 9.63
N MET A 47 1.56 -4.57 9.40
CA MET A 47 0.28 -4.00 8.94
C MET A 47 -0.36 -3.14 10.04
N LEU A 48 -0.34 -3.60 11.29
CA LEU A 48 -0.90 -2.88 12.43
C LEU A 48 -0.22 -1.52 12.62
N SER A 49 1.10 -1.43 12.42
CA SER A 49 1.83 -0.16 12.48
C SER A 49 1.30 0.90 11.51
N PHE A 50 0.79 0.50 10.33
CA PHE A 50 0.21 1.43 9.35
C PHE A 50 -1.27 1.72 9.60
N GLU A 51 -2.00 0.83 10.28
CA GLU A 51 -3.37 1.11 10.75
C GLU A 51 -3.37 2.13 11.89
N GLU A 52 -2.43 2.00 12.83
CA GLU A 52 -2.28 2.95 13.95
C GLU A 52 -1.81 4.33 13.48
N ASN A 53 -0.87 4.36 12.52
CA ASN A 53 -0.39 5.60 11.93
C ASN A 53 -0.17 5.45 10.42
N PRO A 54 -1.16 5.86 9.60
CA PRO A 54 -1.05 5.80 8.13
C PRO A 54 0.07 6.67 7.53
N GLN A 55 0.64 7.61 8.29
CA GLN A 55 1.74 8.47 7.84
C GLN A 55 3.12 7.89 8.15
N SER A 56 3.19 6.73 8.82
CA SER A 56 4.45 6.08 9.15
C SER A 56 5.26 5.78 7.89
N THR A 57 6.58 5.96 7.97
CA THR A 57 7.46 5.65 6.85
C THR A 57 7.83 4.17 6.85
N SER A 58 7.98 3.57 5.66
CA SER A 58 8.43 2.18 5.55
C SER A 58 9.77 1.90 6.25
N THR A 59 10.65 2.90 6.33
CA THR A 59 11.94 2.80 7.01
C THR A 59 11.79 2.75 8.52
N LEU A 60 10.89 3.57 9.09
CA LEU A 60 10.61 3.58 10.52
C LEU A 60 10.04 2.24 10.97
N VAL A 61 8.97 1.79 10.30
CA VAL A 61 8.30 0.51 10.59
C VAL A 61 9.27 -0.67 10.44
N ALA A 62 10.18 -0.60 9.46
CA ALA A 62 11.21 -1.62 9.28
C ALA A 62 12.18 -1.70 10.47
N SER A 63 12.57 -0.53 11.00
CA SER A 63 13.43 -0.45 12.19
C SER A 63 12.73 -0.97 13.44
N GLU A 64 11.46 -0.62 13.64
CA GLU A 64 10.67 -1.00 14.82
C GLU A 64 10.37 -2.51 14.85
N ASN A 65 10.05 -3.09 13.69
CA ASN A 65 9.67 -4.51 13.59
C ASN A 65 10.86 -5.45 13.29
N GLU A 66 12.09 -4.91 13.27
CA GLU A 66 13.32 -5.64 12.96
C GLU A 66 13.25 -6.41 11.63
N VAL A 67 12.85 -5.71 10.58
CA VAL A 67 12.73 -6.25 9.21
C VAL A 67 13.43 -5.32 8.22
N SER A 68 13.75 -5.83 7.03
CA SER A 68 14.26 -4.94 5.98
C SER A 68 13.14 -4.07 5.40
N GLN A 69 13.45 -2.83 5.05
CA GLN A 69 12.50 -1.92 4.38
C GLN A 69 11.88 -2.56 3.13
N THR A 70 12.70 -3.26 2.34
CA THR A 70 12.24 -3.97 1.13
C THR A 70 11.16 -5.00 1.47
N THR A 71 11.29 -5.68 2.62
CA THR A 71 10.28 -6.66 3.03
C THR A 71 8.97 -5.98 3.43
N VAL A 72 9.02 -4.86 4.15
CA VAL A 72 7.82 -4.05 4.46
C VAL A 72 7.12 -3.63 3.18
N LEU A 73 7.84 -3.09 2.20
CA LEU A 73 7.27 -2.70 0.92
C LEU A 73 6.66 -3.88 0.15
N CYS A 74 7.28 -5.06 0.19
CA CYS A 74 6.72 -6.27 -0.41
C CYS A 74 5.41 -6.70 0.27
N ILE A 75 5.35 -6.63 1.60
CA ILE A 75 4.13 -6.95 2.37
C ILE A 75 3.02 -5.96 2.00
N LEU A 76 3.31 -4.65 2.04
CA LEU A 76 2.34 -3.61 1.69
C LEU A 76 1.77 -3.80 0.28
N ARG A 77 2.63 -4.08 -0.71
CA ARG A 77 2.18 -4.37 -2.09
C ARG A 77 1.32 -5.62 -2.18
N LYS A 78 1.67 -6.67 -1.44
CA LYS A 78 0.94 -7.95 -1.44
C LYS A 78 -0.46 -7.79 -0.83
N GLU A 79 -0.59 -6.96 0.19
CA GLU A 79 -1.87 -6.68 0.87
C GLU A 79 -2.61 -5.46 0.30
N ASN A 80 -2.19 -4.96 -0.86
CA ASN A 80 -2.82 -3.84 -1.57
C ASN A 80 -2.90 -2.51 -0.79
N TYR A 81 -1.91 -2.24 0.06
CA TYR A 81 -1.78 -0.92 0.67
C TYR A 81 -1.33 0.11 -0.37
N HIS A 82 -1.92 1.30 -0.30
CA HIS A 82 -1.57 2.44 -1.15
C HIS A 82 -0.95 3.55 -0.29
N PRO A 83 0.12 4.21 -0.77
CA PRO A 83 0.67 5.37 -0.07
C PRO A 83 -0.41 6.44 0.13
N TYR A 84 -0.50 6.98 1.34
CA TYR A 84 -1.38 8.10 1.62
C TYR A 84 -0.94 9.35 0.86
N LYS A 85 -1.88 10.00 0.15
CA LYS A 85 -1.63 11.28 -0.52
C LYS A 85 -2.05 12.41 0.41
N PHE A 86 -1.07 13.21 0.87
CA PHE A 86 -1.36 14.38 1.69
C PHE A 86 -2.29 15.35 0.95
N GLN A 87 -3.39 15.71 1.59
CA GLN A 87 -4.34 16.71 1.10
C GLN A 87 -4.17 17.98 1.92
N LEU A 88 -3.92 19.10 1.24
CA LEU A 88 -3.98 20.41 1.88
C LEU A 88 -5.45 20.81 2.02
N VAL A 89 -5.95 20.76 3.25
CA VAL A 89 -7.30 21.20 3.61
C VAL A 89 -7.23 22.50 4.39
N GLN A 90 -8.32 23.26 4.40
CA GLN A 90 -8.46 24.43 5.26
C GLN A 90 -8.51 23.98 6.73
N GLU A 91 -7.83 24.71 7.60
CA GLU A 91 -7.94 24.53 9.05
C GLU A 91 -9.35 24.90 9.51
N LEU A 92 -9.98 24.00 10.27
CA LEU A 92 -11.32 24.21 10.82
C LEU A 92 -11.20 24.72 12.26
N ASN A 93 -11.99 25.73 12.61
CA ASN A 93 -12.16 26.18 13.98
C ASN A 93 -13.11 25.25 14.73
N GLU A 94 -13.07 25.29 16.06
CA GLU A 94 -13.91 24.45 16.94
C GLU A 94 -15.41 24.63 16.67
N ASP A 95 -15.85 25.83 16.28
CA ASP A 95 -17.26 26.14 15.97
C ASP A 95 -17.71 25.73 14.55
N ASP A 96 -16.77 25.48 13.63
CA ASP A 96 -17.11 25.24 12.22
C ASP A 96 -17.95 23.97 11.98
N PRO A 97 -17.75 22.84 12.71
CA PRO A 97 -18.63 21.67 12.62
C PRO A 97 -20.08 22.00 12.94
N ASP A 98 -20.33 22.74 14.02
CA ASP A 98 -21.69 23.09 14.48
C ASP A 98 -22.38 24.01 13.48
N ARG A 99 -21.67 25.04 12.99
CA ARG A 99 -22.19 25.94 11.95
C ARG A 99 -22.53 25.18 10.67
N ARG A 100 -21.68 24.23 10.27
CA ARG A 100 -21.89 23.39 9.09
C ARG A 100 -23.11 22.50 9.27
N GLN A 101 -23.29 21.89 10.45
CA GLN A 101 -24.46 21.07 10.73
C GLN A 101 -25.76 21.90 10.69
N GLN A 102 -25.79 23.05 11.37
CA GLN A 102 -26.94 23.96 11.35
C GLN A 102 -27.31 24.40 9.94
N PHE A 103 -26.31 24.71 9.11
CA PHE A 103 -26.52 25.03 7.70
C PHE A 103 -27.16 23.87 6.95
N PHE A 104 -26.67 22.64 7.12
CA PHE A 104 -27.24 21.46 6.47
C PHE A 104 -28.68 21.18 6.91
N GLU A 105 -28.98 21.26 8.20
CA GLU A 105 -30.33 21.08 8.72
C GLU A 105 -31.30 22.12 8.14
N THR A 106 -30.88 23.38 8.10
CA THR A 106 -31.66 24.47 7.50
C THR A 106 -31.90 24.23 6.01
N MET A 107 -30.83 23.91 5.27
CA MET A 107 -30.92 23.71 3.82
C MET A 107 -31.76 22.47 3.47
N MET A 108 -31.68 21.41 4.27
CA MET A 108 -32.50 20.21 4.09
C MET A 108 -33.99 20.52 4.24
N ASN A 109 -34.37 21.26 5.28
CA ASN A 109 -35.76 21.68 5.49
C ASN A 109 -36.27 22.56 4.34
N LEU A 110 -35.43 23.48 3.83
CA LEU A 110 -35.77 24.33 2.69
C LEU A 110 -35.97 23.50 1.40
N CYS A 111 -35.10 22.52 1.15
CA CYS A 111 -35.24 21.60 0.02
C CYS A 111 -36.52 20.75 0.10
N GLN A 112 -36.91 20.32 1.30
CA GLN A 112 -38.15 19.56 1.51
C GLN A 112 -39.40 20.42 1.31
N THR A 113 -39.36 21.67 1.77
CA THR A 113 -40.49 22.61 1.68
C THR A 113 -40.67 23.15 0.26
N ASN A 114 -39.56 23.34 -0.46
CA ASN A 114 -39.54 23.85 -1.83
C ASN A 114 -38.71 22.95 -2.75
N PRO A 115 -39.36 21.99 -3.46
CA PRO A 115 -38.68 21.08 -4.38
C PRO A 115 -37.90 21.79 -5.52
N ASN A 116 -38.29 23.02 -5.87
CA ASN A 116 -37.67 23.80 -6.95
C ASN A 116 -36.59 24.77 -6.46
N LEU A 117 -36.18 24.71 -5.19
CA LEU A 117 -35.19 25.61 -4.59
C LEU A 117 -33.88 25.69 -5.41
N HIS A 118 -33.45 24.56 -5.97
CA HIS A 118 -32.24 24.48 -6.82
C HIS A 118 -32.29 25.38 -8.06
N GLN A 119 -33.48 25.75 -8.56
CA GLN A 119 -33.65 26.65 -9.70
C GLN A 119 -33.62 28.12 -9.30
N GLN A 120 -33.71 28.41 -7.99
CA GLN A 120 -33.76 29.76 -7.44
C GLN A 120 -32.42 30.21 -6.86
N ILE A 121 -31.44 29.30 -6.76
CA ILE A 121 -30.11 29.60 -6.23
C ILE A 121 -29.12 29.76 -7.38
N LEU A 122 -28.41 30.90 -7.38
CA LEU A 122 -27.26 31.12 -8.24
C LEU A 122 -26.00 31.17 -7.37
N PHE A 123 -25.08 30.24 -7.59
CA PHE A 123 -23.77 30.25 -6.93
C PHE A 123 -22.78 31.05 -7.77
N SER A 124 -22.03 31.93 -7.12
CA SER A 124 -20.89 32.65 -7.69
C SER A 124 -19.68 32.48 -6.77
N ASP A 125 -18.49 32.34 -7.35
CA ASP A 125 -17.23 32.28 -6.62
C ASP A 125 -16.18 33.12 -7.35
N GLU A 126 -15.20 33.63 -6.62
CA GLU A 126 -14.09 34.42 -7.16
C GLU A 126 -12.81 33.60 -7.16
N ALA A 127 -12.21 33.42 -8.33
CA ALA A 127 -10.91 32.76 -8.48
C ALA A 127 -9.82 33.81 -8.70
N THR A 128 -8.76 33.73 -7.88
CA THR A 128 -7.57 34.58 -8.06
C THR A 128 -6.59 33.89 -9.01
N PHE A 129 -6.23 34.55 -10.11
CA PHE A 129 -5.20 34.09 -11.05
C PHE A 129 -3.93 34.92 -10.90
N CYS A 130 -2.83 34.28 -10.49
CA CYS A 130 -1.55 34.95 -10.31
C CYS A 130 -0.63 34.70 -11.52
N LEU A 131 -0.09 35.75 -12.13
CA LEU A 131 0.87 35.67 -13.25
C LEU A 131 2.32 35.36 -12.81
N ASN A 132 2.58 35.34 -11.50
CA ASN A 132 3.92 35.15 -10.92
C ASN A 132 4.29 33.67 -10.67
N GLY A 133 3.47 32.71 -11.14
CA GLY A 133 3.82 31.30 -11.10
C GLY A 133 3.66 30.60 -9.75
N THR A 134 2.91 31.16 -8.79
CA THR A 134 2.43 30.36 -7.65
C THR A 134 1.51 29.26 -8.18
N VAL A 135 2.07 28.06 -8.30
CA VAL A 135 1.40 26.90 -8.88
C VAL A 135 0.24 26.47 -7.98
N ASN A 136 -0.92 26.20 -8.58
CA ASN A 136 -2.00 25.50 -7.91
C ASN A 136 -1.47 24.16 -7.37
N ARG A 137 -1.28 24.07 -6.04
CA ARG A 137 -0.73 22.89 -5.35
C ARG A 137 -1.57 21.63 -5.54
N GLN A 138 -2.84 21.76 -5.95
CA GLN A 138 -3.69 20.60 -6.26
C GLN A 138 -3.27 19.89 -7.55
N ASN A 139 -2.62 20.58 -8.49
CA ASN A 139 -2.09 20.01 -9.73
C ASN A 139 -0.60 19.62 -9.65
N CYS A 140 0.06 19.86 -8.51
CA CYS A 140 1.48 19.52 -8.30
C CYS A 140 1.68 18.07 -7.84
N SER A 141 0.94 17.13 -8.41
CA SER A 141 1.23 15.71 -8.24
C SER A 141 1.44 15.04 -9.60
N LYS A 142 2.66 15.14 -10.11
CA LYS A 142 3.35 14.10 -10.88
C LYS A 142 4.82 14.13 -10.51
#